data_AF-A0A954HTX1-F1
#
_entry.id   AF-A0A954HTX1-F1
#
_cell.length_a   1.000
_cell.length_b   1.000
_cell.length_c   1.000
_cell.angle_alpha   90.00
_cell.angle_beta   90.00
_cell.angle_gamma   90.00
#
_symmetry.space_group_name_H-M   'P 1'
#
loop_
_entity.id
_entity.type
_entity.pdbx_description
1 polymer ?
#
loop_
_entity_poly.entity_id
_entity_poly.type
_entity_poly.pdbx_seq_one_letter_code
_entity_poly.pdbx_strand_id
1 'polypeptide(L)' 'MSDQKGLYVQFGCGLCAPEGWRNFDASPTLRFERLPVVGRLYTRNRERFPSSVEYGDIVAGLPVGDNSCRGVYC' A
#
# COMPACT_ATOMS: atom_id res chain seq x y z
N MET A 1 -3.14 29.65 -10.45
CA MET A 1 -2.80 28.22 -10.58
C MET A 1 -2.85 27.59 -9.19
N SER A 2 -3.84 26.76 -8.91
CA SER A 2 -3.85 25.90 -7.73
C SER A 2 -2.77 24.83 -7.91
N ASP A 3 -1.91 24.66 -6.91
CA ASP A 3 -0.90 23.62 -6.85
C ASP A 3 -1.61 22.25 -6.95
N GLN A 4 -1.58 21.61 -8.12
CA GLN A 4 -2.07 20.23 -8.26
C GLN A 4 -1.13 19.35 -7.46
N LYS A 5 -1.50 19.03 -6.22
CA LYS A 5 -0.86 17.97 -5.42
C LYS A 5 -1.07 16.63 -6.13
N GLY A 6 -0.24 16.35 -7.13
CA GLY A 6 -0.26 15.07 -7.81
C GLY A 6 0.13 13.95 -6.85
N LEU A 7 -0.42 12.76 -7.08
CA LEU A 7 -0.33 11.63 -6.15
C LEU A 7 1.09 11.05 -6.15
N TYR A 8 1.59 10.67 -4.98
CA TYR A 8 2.79 9.85 -4.88
C TYR A 8 2.39 8.41 -4.56
N VAL A 9 2.93 7.45 -5.34
CA VAL A 9 2.60 6.03 -5.22
C VAL A 9 3.85 5.22 -4.98
N GLN A 10 3.82 4.36 -3.97
CA GLN A 10 4.82 3.32 -3.76
C GLN A 10 4.17 1.96 -3.98
N PHE A 11 4.84 1.02 -4.65
CA PHE A 11 4.36 -0.37 -4.77
C PHE A 11 5.46 -1.36 -4.41
N GLY A 12 5.10 -2.52 -3.86
CA GLY A 12 6.07 -3.43 -3.24
C GLY A 12 6.67 -2.86 -1.95
N CYS A 13 5.89 -2.04 -1.23
CA CYS A 13 6.39 -1.21 -0.15
C CYS A 13 6.80 -1.99 1.12
N GLY A 14 6.35 -3.25 1.26
CA GLY A 14 6.56 -4.02 2.48
C GLY A 14 6.07 -3.27 3.72
N LEU A 15 6.96 -3.08 4.70
CA LEU A 15 6.68 -2.34 5.93
C LEU A 15 6.98 -0.84 5.82
N CYS A 16 7.50 -0.36 4.69
CA CYS A 16 7.74 1.05 4.44
C CYS A 16 6.43 1.70 3.98
N ALA A 17 5.90 2.67 4.73
CA ALA A 17 4.68 3.37 4.35
C ALA A 17 4.76 4.87 4.71
N PRO A 18 5.55 5.67 3.96
CA PRO A 18 5.71 7.09 4.23
C PRO A 18 4.38 7.84 4.20
N GLU A 19 4.24 8.83 5.09
CA GLU A 19 3.06 9.70 5.11
C GLU A 19 2.96 10.51 3.80
N GLY A 20 1.74 10.71 3.30
CA GLY A 20 1.48 11.42 2.05
C GLY A 20 1.67 10.59 0.77
N TRP A 21 2.12 9.34 0.90
CA TRP A 21 2.18 8.37 -0.19
C TRP A 21 1.04 7.35 -0.10
N ARG A 22 0.55 6.90 -1.25
CA ARG A 22 -0.27 5.67 -1.31
C ARG A 22 0.65 4.48 -1.52
N ASN A 23 0.70 3.59 -0.54
CA ASN A 23 1.68 2.52 -0.46
C ASN A 23 0.98 1.19 -0.68
N PHE A 24 1.38 0.44 -1.70
CA PHE A 24 0.76 -0.82 -2.10
C PHE A 24 1.70 -2.00 -1.92
N ASP A 25 1.15 -3.13 -1.48
CA ASP A 25 1.88 -4.40 -1.44
C ASP A 25 0.96 -5.59 -1.80
N ALA A 26 1.49 -6.56 -2.54
CA ALA A 26 0.75 -7.74 -2.99
C ALA A 26 0.91 -8.95 -2.03
N SER A 27 1.60 -8.78 -0.89
CA SER A 27 1.92 -9.87 0.03
C SER A 27 0.67 -10.58 0.54
N PRO A 28 0.63 -11.93 0.49
CA PRO A 28 -0.44 -12.70 1.12
C PRO A 28 -0.59 -12.39 2.61
N THR A 29 0.53 -12.21 3.32
CA THR A 29 0.56 -11.87 4.75
C THR A 29 -0.22 -10.59 5.05
N LEU A 30 -0.12 -9.57 4.19
CA LEU A 30 -0.90 -8.33 4.34
C LEU A 30 -2.41 -8.60 4.26
N ARG A 31 -2.85 -9.44 3.32
CA ARG A 31 -4.28 -9.82 3.21
C ARG A 31 -4.75 -10.56 4.45
N PHE A 32 -3.96 -11.51 4.95
CA PHE A 32 -4.29 -12.28 6.15
C PHE A 32 -4.37 -11.40 7.39
N GLU A 33 -3.43 -10.46 7.58
CA GLU A 33 -3.43 -9.52 8.71
C GLU A 33 -4.66 -8.61 8.73
N ARG A 34 -5.31 -8.37 7.58
CA ARG A 34 -6.54 -7.56 7.48
C ARG A 34 -7.82 -8.32 7.76
N LEU A 35 -7.80 -9.66 7.81
CA LEU A 35 -9.00 -10.42 8.11
C LEU A 35 -9.45 -10.15 9.56
N PRO A 36 -10.73 -9.81 9.77
CA PRO A 36 -11.25 -9.67 11.12
C PRO A 36 -11.13 -11.01 11.86
N VAL A 37 -10.86 -10.94 13.17
CA VAL A 37 -10.67 -12.10 14.06
C VAL A 37 -9.38 -12.88 13.81
N VAL A 38 -9.25 -13.59 12.69
CA VAL A 38 -8.09 -14.47 12.41
C VAL A 38 -6.82 -13.67 12.23
N GLY A 39 -6.89 -12.52 11.53
CA GLY A 39 -5.75 -11.65 11.32
C GLY A 39 -5.20 -11.02 12.60
N ARG A 40 -6.01 -10.91 13.66
CA ARG A 40 -5.57 -10.34 14.96
C ARG A 40 -4.71 -11.32 15.77
N LEU A 41 -4.88 -12.62 15.57
CA LEU A 41 -4.14 -13.66 16.26
C LEU A 41 -2.93 -14.17 15.46
N TYR A 42 -2.81 -13.73 14.20
CA TYR A 42 -1.78 -14.16 13.28
C TYR A 42 -0.78 -13.03 13.00
N THR A 43 0.47 -13.25 13.39
CA THR A 43 1.61 -12.40 13.02
C THR A 43 2.75 -13.31 12.53
N ARG A 44 2.89 -13.42 11.21
CA ARG A 44 4.03 -14.14 10.59
C ARG A 44 5.30 -13.30 10.58
N ASN A 45 5.13 -12.00 10.40
CA ASN A 45 6.21 -11.01 10.44
C ASN A 45 6.52 -10.62 11.89
N ARG A 46 7.74 -10.12 12.12
CA ARG A 46 8.12 -9.55 13.43
C ARG A 46 7.24 -8.36 13.80
N GLU A 47 6.76 -7.64 12.79
CA GLU A 47 5.90 -6.46 12.91
C GLU A 47 4.75 -6.57 11.91
N ARG A 48 3.58 -6.02 12.26
CA ARG A 48 2.42 -5.97 11.36
C ARG A 48 2.64 -4.88 10.31
N PHE A 49 2.01 -5.04 9.16
CA PHE A 49 2.02 -3.98 8.16
C PHE A 49 1.42 -2.69 8.73
N PRO A 50 1.99 -1.51 8.40
CA PRO A 50 1.37 -0.23 8.72
C PRO A 50 -0.06 -0.16 8.18
N SER A 51 -0.96 0.49 8.93
CA SER A 51 -2.37 0.61 8.56
C SER A 51 -2.61 1.37 7.26
N SER A 52 -1.64 2.20 6.84
CA SER A 52 -1.65 2.99 5.61
C SER A 52 -1.19 2.21 4.38
N VAL A 53 -0.60 1.02 4.53
CA VAL A 53 -0.36 0.13 3.40
C VAL A 53 -1.72 -0.28 2.84
N GLU A 54 -1.83 -0.46 1.53
CA GLU A 54 -2.99 -0.95 0.78
C GLU A 54 -2.62 -2.27 0.11
N TYR A 55 -3.56 -3.23 0.01
CA TYR A 55 -3.30 -4.39 -0.84
C TYR A 55 -3.45 -3.98 -2.30
N GLY A 56 -2.47 -4.30 -3.13
CA GLY A 56 -2.52 -3.98 -4.55
C GLY A 56 -1.64 -4.92 -5.37
N ASP A 57 -2.22 -5.50 -6.42
CA ASP A 57 -1.50 -6.31 -7.41
C ASP A 57 -1.14 -5.41 -8.60
N ILE A 58 0.14 -5.04 -8.72
CA ILE A 58 0.63 -4.17 -9.80
C ILE A 58 0.45 -4.81 -11.19
N VAL A 59 0.43 -6.13 -11.31
CA VAL A 59 0.24 -6.84 -12.59
C VAL A 59 -1.21 -6.73 -13.06
N ALA A 60 -2.16 -6.76 -12.13
CA ALA A 60 -3.58 -6.54 -12.41
C ALA A 60 -3.96 -5.04 -12.51
N GLY A 61 -3.04 -4.16 -12.10
CA GLY A 61 -3.27 -2.72 -12.01
C GLY A 61 -3.62 -2.27 -10.59
N LEU A 62 -3.25 -1.02 -10.27
CA LEU A 62 -3.55 -0.40 -8.99
C LEU A 62 -4.77 0.53 -9.11
N PRO A 63 -5.53 0.76 -8.02
CA PRO A 63 -6.69 1.66 -8.01
C PRO A 63 -6.24 3.12 -7.98
N VAL A 64 -5.59 3.56 -9.05
CA VAL A 64 -4.99 4.88 -9.23
C VAL A 64 -5.39 5.40 -10.61
N GLY A 65 -5.77 6.68 -10.71
CA GLY A 65 -6.22 7.23 -11.98
C GLY A 65 -5.10 7.40 -13.02
N ASP A 66 -5.44 7.28 -14.28
CA ASP A 66 -4.51 7.55 -15.38
C ASP A 66 -3.95 8.97 -15.28
N ASN A 67 -2.64 9.13 -15.53
CA ASN A 67 -1.94 10.42 -15.49
C ASN A 67 -2.09 11.20 -14.17
N SER A 68 -2.41 10.53 -13.05
CA SER A 68 -2.65 11.19 -11.76
C SER A 68 -1.42 11.22 -10.83
N CYS A 69 -0.41 10.39 -11.13
CA CYS A 69 0.80 10.31 -10.31
C CYS A 69 1.78 11.43 -10.65
N ARG A 70 2.26 12.15 -9.62
CA ARG A 70 3.43 13.03 -9.69
C ARG A 70 4.73 12.24 -9.56
N GLY A 71 4.73 11.14 -8.82
CA GLY A 71 5.90 10.29 -8.64
C GLY A 71 5.52 8.86 -8.27
N VAL A 72 6.38 7.92 -8.67
CA VAL A 72 6.22 6.49 -8.41
C VAL A 72 7.55 5.91 -7.91
N TYR A 73 7.51 5.04 -6.89
CA TYR A 73 8.66 4.37 -6.31
C TYR A 73 8.37 2.87 -6.08
N CYS A 74 9.40 2.02 -6.14
CA CYS A 74 9.32 0.61 -5.75
C CYS A 74 10.43 0.27 -4.76
#